data_AF-A0A350WZH8-F1
#
_entry.id   AF-A0A350WZH8-F1
#
_cell.length_a   1.000
_cell.length_b   1.000
_cell.length_c   1.000
_cell.angle_alpha   90.00
_cell.angle_beta   90.00
_cell.angle_gamma   90.00
#
_symmetry.space_group_name_H-M   'P 1'
#
loop_
_entity.id
_entity.type
_entity.pdbx_description
1 polymer ?
#
loop_
_entity_poly.entity_id
_entity_poly.type
_entity_poly.pdbx_seq_one_letter_code
_entity_poly.pdbx_strand_id
1 'polypeptide(L)'
;SAKLNGSVLELVSHASYANWVEAPQSVIKGQLVATDGSSTVDLAVAKVDQYNYKFSVDESKLLTGKQYRFMVNVDGKVEQSWNGSKALPTTMKVTGKEIVPVLEGTRIAFKVNAVDKGIST
;
A
#
# COMPACT_ATOMS: atom_id res chain seq x y z
N SER A 1 4.42 -2.78 -8.18
CA SER A 1 4.29 -4.16 -7.67
C SER A 1 4.19 -4.06 -6.17
N ALA A 2 3.38 -4.87 -5.51
CA ALA A 2 3.46 -5.00 -4.05
C ALA A 2 3.91 -6.40 -3.67
N LYS A 3 4.51 -6.54 -2.49
CA LYS A 3 4.97 -7.81 -1.93
C LYS A 3 5.13 -7.69 -0.41
N LEU A 4 5.18 -8.82 0.27
CA LEU A 4 5.74 -8.90 1.62
C LEU A 4 7.24 -9.18 1.53
N ASN A 5 8.01 -8.47 2.35
CA ASN A 5 9.40 -8.80 2.65
C ASN A 5 9.51 -9.06 4.15
N GLY A 6 9.36 -10.33 4.53
CA GLY A 6 9.13 -10.71 5.93
C GLY A 6 7.81 -10.14 6.44
N SER A 7 7.90 -9.26 7.43
CA SER A 7 6.80 -8.54 8.08
C SER A 7 6.41 -7.24 7.34
N VAL A 8 7.22 -6.76 6.40
CA VAL A 8 7.02 -5.46 5.77
C VAL A 8 6.21 -5.60 4.47
N LEU A 9 5.07 -4.91 4.39
CA LEU A 9 4.36 -4.69 3.13
C LEU A 9 5.11 -3.60 2.35
N GLU A 10 5.57 -3.95 1.15
CA GLU A 10 6.23 -3.03 0.23
C GLU A 10 5.38 -2.86 -1.03
N LEU A 11 5.23 -1.61 -1.49
CA LEU A 11 4.57 -1.24 -2.75
C LEU A 11 5.51 -0.37 -3.57
N VAL A 12 5.61 -0.62 -4.86
CA VAL A 12 6.28 0.27 -5.81
C VAL A 12 5.23 0.91 -6.70
N SER A 13 5.10 2.23 -6.61
CA SER A 13 4.16 3.04 -7.38
C SER A 13 4.87 4.20 -8.07
N HIS A 14 4.29 4.63 -9.19
CA HIS A 14 4.67 5.87 -9.86
C HIS A 14 4.24 7.06 -9.00
N ALA A 15 5.09 8.07 -8.89
CA ALA A 15 4.78 9.36 -8.30
C ALA A 15 5.58 10.47 -9.01
N SER A 16 4.88 11.49 -9.49
CA SER A 16 5.46 12.66 -10.16
C SER A 16 4.57 13.87 -9.90
N TYR A 17 5.04 15.05 -10.27
CA TYR A 17 4.12 16.17 -10.41
C TYR A 17 3.12 15.91 -11.55
N ALA A 18 1.97 16.58 -11.52
CA ALA A 18 0.91 16.43 -12.52
C ALA A 18 1.35 16.75 -13.97
N ASN A 19 2.45 17.49 -14.14
CA ASN A 19 3.07 17.80 -15.44
C ASN A 19 4.17 16.79 -15.84
N TRP A 20 4.22 15.61 -15.19
CA TRP A 20 5.18 14.54 -15.44
C TRP A 20 6.65 14.90 -15.13
N VAL A 21 6.86 16.00 -14.41
CA VAL A 21 8.17 16.35 -13.86
C VAL A 21 8.44 15.50 -12.63
N GLU A 22 9.68 15.05 -12.50
CA GLU A 22 10.15 14.34 -11.32
C GLU A 22 9.91 15.17 -10.05
N ALA A 23 9.24 14.56 -9.08
CA ALA A 23 9.04 15.16 -7.77
C ALA A 23 10.18 14.74 -6.82
N PRO A 24 10.74 15.65 -6.01
CA PRO A 24 11.74 15.27 -5.02
C PRO A 24 11.11 14.35 -3.95
N GLN A 25 11.88 13.39 -3.44
CA GLN A 25 11.37 12.43 -2.44
C GLN A 25 10.77 13.13 -1.19
N SER A 26 11.30 14.30 -0.80
CA SER A 26 10.84 15.07 0.35
C SER A 26 9.39 15.54 0.25
N VAL A 27 8.82 15.65 -0.95
CA VAL A 27 7.42 16.07 -1.17
C VAL A 27 6.49 14.91 -1.44
N ILE A 28 7.01 13.68 -1.49
CA ILE A 28 6.24 12.47 -1.75
C ILE A 28 5.89 11.80 -0.43
N LYS A 29 4.60 11.58 -0.21
CA LYS A 29 4.08 10.85 0.95
C LYS A 29 3.23 9.68 0.46
N GLY A 30 3.27 8.58 1.19
CA GLY A 30 2.38 7.45 0.99
C GLY A 30 1.60 7.16 2.25
N GLN A 31 0.33 6.81 2.10
CA GLN A 31 -0.56 6.47 3.20
C GLN A 31 -1.43 5.26 2.85
N LEU A 32 -1.77 4.48 3.87
CA LEU A 32 -2.84 3.51 3.85
C LEU A 32 -4.00 4.05 4.70
N VAL A 33 -5.14 4.32 4.06
CA VAL A 33 -6.32 4.88 4.72
C VAL A 33 -7.41 3.83 4.79
N ALA A 34 -7.88 3.50 5.98
CA ALA A 34 -8.96 2.56 6.15
C ALA A 34 -10.22 3.05 5.44
N THR A 35 -10.91 2.15 4.73
CA THR A 35 -12.08 2.49 3.91
C THR A 35 -13.23 3.07 4.72
N ASP A 36 -13.31 2.71 6.01
CA ASP A 36 -14.27 3.19 7.00
C ASP A 36 -13.82 4.49 7.71
N GLY A 37 -12.67 5.05 7.34
CA GLY A 37 -12.11 6.27 7.93
C GLY A 37 -11.54 6.11 9.34
N SER A 38 -11.49 4.89 9.88
CA SER A 38 -11.10 4.64 11.28
C SER A 38 -9.60 4.76 11.56
N SER A 39 -8.76 4.66 10.52
CA SER A 39 -7.32 4.72 10.67
C SER A 39 -6.61 5.18 9.40
N THR A 40 -5.50 5.88 9.60
CA THR A 40 -4.55 6.24 8.54
C THR A 40 -3.16 5.83 9.01
N VAL A 41 -2.41 5.16 8.13
CA VAL A 41 -1.07 4.66 8.41
C VAL A 41 -0.10 5.27 7.41
N ASP A 42 0.86 6.05 7.90
CA ASP A 42 1.92 6.61 7.08
C ASP A 42 2.92 5.54 6.65
N LEU A 43 3.37 5.65 5.40
CA LEU A 43 4.31 4.73 4.76
C LEU A 43 5.70 5.35 4.69
N ALA A 44 6.73 4.56 4.94
CA ALA A 44 8.10 4.95 4.65
C ALA A 44 8.29 4.98 3.12
N VAL A 45 8.94 6.05 2.63
CA VAL A 45 9.14 6.29 1.19
C VAL A 45 10.62 6.20 0.86
N ALA A 46 10.97 5.45 -0.18
CA ALA A 46 12.32 5.37 -0.73
C ALA A 46 12.27 5.44 -2.26
N LYS A 47 13.11 6.27 -2.87
CA LYS A 47 13.24 6.35 -4.32
C LYS A 47 13.76 5.03 -4.90
N VAL A 48 13.18 4.58 -6.00
CA VAL A 48 13.63 3.41 -6.76
C VAL A 48 14.30 3.86 -8.06
N ASP A 49 13.62 4.69 -8.84
CA ASP A 49 14.12 5.30 -10.06
C ASP A 49 13.53 6.72 -10.23
N GLN A 50 13.62 7.30 -11.43
CA GLN A 50 13.17 8.68 -11.70
C GLN A 50 11.71 8.93 -11.30
N TYR A 51 10.82 7.94 -11.49
CA TYR A 51 9.39 8.12 -11.25
C TYR A 51 8.77 7.09 -10.32
N ASN A 52 9.48 6.00 -10.01
CA ASN A 52 8.98 4.97 -9.11
C ASN A 52 9.54 5.14 -7.70
N TYR A 53 8.64 5.02 -6.74
CA TYR A 53 8.92 5.08 -5.31
C TYR A 53 8.43 3.81 -4.62
N LYS A 54 9.23 3.32 -3.68
CA LYS A 54 8.89 2.25 -2.78
C LYS A 54 8.24 2.84 -1.53
N PHE A 55 7.04 2.37 -1.24
CA PHE A 55 6.25 2.67 -0.05
C PHE A 55 6.23 1.43 0.83
N SER A 56 6.52 1.57 2.11
CA SER A 56 6.64 0.42 2.99
C SER A 56 6.04 0.65 4.36
N VAL A 57 5.49 -0.42 4.93
CA VAL A 57 4.90 -0.41 6.26
C VAL A 57 5.04 -1.78 6.91
N ASP A 58 5.28 -1.76 8.21
CA ASP A 58 5.21 -2.94 9.06
C ASP A 58 3.75 -3.39 9.20
N GLU A 59 3.47 -4.66 8.96
CA GLU A 59 2.15 -5.29 9.05
C GLU A 59 1.51 -5.17 10.44
N SER A 60 2.31 -4.99 11.51
CA SER A 60 1.77 -4.77 12.86
C SER A 60 0.90 -3.51 12.94
N LYS A 61 1.18 -2.50 12.09
CA LYS A 61 0.39 -1.25 12.01
C LYS A 61 -0.96 -1.43 11.32
N LEU A 62 -1.19 -2.56 10.65
CA LEU A 62 -2.42 -2.85 9.94
C LEU A 62 -3.39 -3.63 10.83
N LEU A 63 -4.58 -3.08 11.05
CA LEU A 63 -5.59 -3.71 11.90
C LEU A 63 -6.31 -4.82 11.14
N THR A 64 -6.46 -5.97 11.80
CA THR A 64 -7.25 -7.08 11.27
C THR A 64 -8.73 -6.71 11.15
N GLY A 65 -9.39 -7.21 10.11
CA GLY A 65 -10.78 -6.88 9.78
C GLY A 65 -10.95 -5.57 9.02
N LYS A 66 -9.86 -4.84 8.73
CA LYS A 66 -9.90 -3.58 7.97
C LYS A 66 -9.52 -3.77 6.51
N GLN A 67 -9.97 -2.83 5.70
CA GLN A 67 -9.52 -2.65 4.32
C GLN A 67 -8.88 -1.28 4.19
N TYR A 68 -7.66 -1.22 3.67
CA TYR A 68 -6.89 0.02 3.53
C TYR A 68 -6.72 0.38 2.07
N ARG A 69 -7.11 1.60 1.68
CA ARG A 69 -6.81 2.19 0.37
C ARG A 69 -5.42 2.79 0.37
N PHE A 70 -4.64 2.47 -0.65
CA PHE A 70 -3.34 3.11 -0.87
C PHE A 70 -3.50 4.49 -1.49
N MET A 71 -2.80 5.48 -0.93
CA MET A 71 -2.82 6.87 -1.36
C MET A 71 -1.39 7.39 -1.49
N VAL A 72 -1.11 8.07 -2.59
CA VAL A 72 0.12 8.83 -2.78
C VAL A 72 -0.25 10.31 -2.77
N ASN A 73 0.57 11.12 -2.09
CA ASN A 73 0.46 12.56 -2.12
C ASN A 73 1.78 13.13 -2.63
N VAL A 74 1.70 14.00 -3.63
CA VAL A 74 2.85 14.72 -4.19
C VAL A 74 2.60 16.21 -3.97
N ASP A 75 3.41 16.83 -3.11
CA ASP A 75 3.37 18.27 -2.83
C ASP A 75 1.96 18.78 -2.45
N GLY A 76 1.31 18.07 -1.53
CA GLY A 76 -0.04 18.39 -1.06
C GLY A 76 -1.17 17.90 -1.97
N LYS A 77 -0.87 17.48 -3.20
CA LYS A 77 -1.87 16.94 -4.13
C LYS A 77 -1.97 15.43 -3.98
N VAL A 78 -3.16 14.96 -3.62
CA VAL A 78 -3.46 13.52 -3.55
C VAL A 78 -3.54 12.98 -4.97
N GLU A 79 -2.59 12.14 -5.36
CA GLU A 79 -2.66 11.34 -6.57
C GLU A 79 -3.03 9.90 -6.22
N GLN A 80 -4.20 9.46 -6.69
CA GLN A 80 -4.58 8.06 -6.65
C GLN A 80 -4.33 7.46 -8.02
N SER A 81 -3.22 6.74 -8.18
CA SER A 81 -3.07 5.84 -9.30
C SER A 81 -2.36 4.56 -8.87
N TRP A 82 -3.10 3.46 -8.81
CA TRP A 82 -2.46 2.17 -9.03
C TRP A 82 -2.35 2.03 -10.55
N ASN A 83 -1.13 2.02 -11.05
CA ASN A 83 -0.87 1.84 -12.47
C ASN A 83 -1.39 0.45 -12.89
N GLY A 84 -2.56 0.41 -13.53
CA GLY A 84 -3.34 -0.78 -13.90
C GLY A 84 -2.65 -1.76 -14.85
N SER A 85 -1.41 -1.49 -15.25
CA SER A 85 -0.56 -2.40 -16.01
C SER A 85 0.27 -3.36 -15.14
N LYS A 86 0.32 -3.16 -13.81
CA LYS A 86 1.02 -4.08 -12.89
C LYS A 86 0.05 -5.14 -12.36
N ALA A 87 0.46 -6.42 -12.45
CA ALA A 87 -0.27 -7.53 -11.85
C ALA A 87 -0.57 -7.23 -10.37
N LEU A 88 -1.79 -7.59 -9.95
CA LEU A 88 -2.14 -7.55 -8.54
C LEU A 88 -1.12 -8.38 -7.76
N PRO A 89 -0.67 -7.89 -6.59
CA PRO A 89 0.15 -8.69 -5.70
C PRO A 89 -0.59 -9.99 -5.36
N THR A 90 0.14 -11.05 -5.04
CA THR A 90 -0.48 -12.26 -4.48
C THR A 90 -0.96 -11.98 -3.06
N THR A 91 -1.93 -12.77 -2.59
CA THR A 91 -2.27 -12.80 -1.17
C THR A 91 -1.03 -13.05 -0.32
N MET A 92 -0.90 -12.24 0.73
CA MET A 92 0.30 -12.07 1.53
C MET A 92 0.02 -12.59 2.94
N LYS A 93 0.65 -13.70 3.33
CA LYS A 93 0.44 -14.33 4.65
C LYS A 93 1.56 -13.94 5.61
N VAL A 94 1.18 -13.45 6.79
CA VAL A 94 2.05 -13.18 7.93
C VAL A 94 1.48 -13.88 9.16
N THR A 95 2.25 -13.99 10.24
CA THR A 95 1.81 -14.68 11.46
C THR A 95 0.49 -14.10 11.97
N GLY A 96 -0.60 -14.85 11.84
CA GLY A 96 -1.94 -14.49 12.33
C GLY A 96 -2.75 -13.53 11.43
N LYS A 97 -2.21 -13.07 10.29
CA LYS A 97 -2.94 -12.20 9.36
C LYS A 97 -2.73 -12.60 7.91
N GLU A 98 -3.73 -12.34 7.09
CA GLU A 98 -3.67 -12.45 5.64
C GLU A 98 -3.99 -11.09 5.04
N ILE A 99 -3.05 -10.54 4.29
CA ILE A 99 -3.19 -9.29 3.57
C ILE A 99 -3.56 -9.64 2.13
N VAL A 100 -4.82 -9.42 1.77
CA VAL A 100 -5.36 -9.67 0.44
C VAL A 100 -5.39 -8.34 -0.33
N PRO A 101 -4.58 -8.19 -1.39
CA PRO A 101 -4.68 -7.03 -2.27
C PRO A 101 -5.97 -7.13 -3.10
N VAL A 102 -6.66 -6.00 -3.22
CA VAL A 102 -7.93 -5.85 -3.94
C VAL A 102 -7.81 -4.69 -4.91
N LEU A 103 -8.35 -4.85 -6.11
CA LEU A 103 -8.45 -3.76 -7.08
C LEU A 103 -9.81 -3.07 -6.96
N GLU A 104 -9.79 -1.76 -6.75
CA GLU A 104 -10.96 -0.88 -6.74
C GLU A 104 -10.90 0.04 -7.96
N GLY A 105 -11.33 -0.46 -9.12
CA GLY A 105 -11.16 0.25 -10.40
C GLY A 105 -9.69 0.37 -10.77
N THR A 106 -9.14 1.59 -10.76
CA THR A 106 -7.71 1.88 -11.01
C THR A 106 -6.90 2.04 -9.71
N ARG A 107 -7.44 1.63 -8.57
CA ARG A 107 -6.84 1.80 -7.24
C ARG A 107 -6.56 0.45 -6.61
N ILE A 108 -5.54 0.39 -5.77
CA ILE A 108 -5.25 -0.79 -4.97
C ILE A 108 -5.68 -0.54 -3.52
N ALA A 109 -6.31 -1.55 -2.95
CA ALA A 109 -6.63 -1.65 -1.54
C ALA A 109 -6.05 -2.95 -0.96
N PHE A 110 -5.95 -3.02 0.36
CA PHE A 110 -5.45 -4.18 1.09
C PHE A 110 -6.45 -4.55 2.17
N LYS A 111 -7.11 -5.69 2.01
CA LYS A 111 -7.96 -6.28 3.04
C LYS A 111 -7.12 -7.12 3.98
N VAL A 112 -7.23 -6.87 5.28
CA VAL A 112 -6.46 -7.56 6.31
C VAL A 112 -7.41 -8.51 7.02
N ASN A 113 -7.26 -9.81 6.77
CA ASN A 113 -8.05 -10.86 7.39
C ASN A 113 -7.29 -11.50 8.55
N ALA A 114 -8.03 -12.02 9.53
CA ALA A 114 -7.43 -12.94 10.48
C ALA A 114 -7.12 -14.24 9.74
N VAL A 115 -5.96 -14.83 9.99
CA VAL A 115 -5.77 -16.25 9.66
C VAL A 115 -6.30 -17.03 10.84
N ASP A 116 -7.47 -17.63 10.68
CA ASP A 116 -7.93 -18.64 11.63
C ASP A 116 -6.88 -19.76 11.62
N LYS A 117 -6.11 -19.86 12.70
CA LYS A 117 -5.53 -21.14 13.08
C LYS A 117 -6.72 -22.00 13.46
N GLY A 118 -7.29 -22.70 12.48
CA GLY A 118 -8.32 -23.69 12.73
C GLY A 118 -7.86 -24.54 13.92
N ILE A 119 -8.63 -24.52 14.99
CA ILE A 119 -8.56 -25.57 15.98
C ILE A 119 -9.02 -26.79 15.21
N SER A 120 -8.09 -27.62 14.75
CA SER A 120 -8.43 -28.99 14.38
C SER A 120 -8.89 -29.65 15.67
N THR A 121 -10.21 -29.82 15.78
CA THR A 121 -10.87 -30.76 16.71
C THR A 121 -10.25 -32.14 16.63
#